data_AF-A0A7J3DPX7-F1
#
_entry.id   AF-A0A7J3DPX7-F1
#
_cell.length_a   1.000
_cell.length_b   1.000
_cell.length_c   1.000
_cell.angle_alpha   90.00
_cell.angle_beta   90.00
_cell.angle_gamma   90.00
#
_symmetry.space_group_name_H-M   'P 1'
#
loop_
_entity.id
_entity.type
_entity.pdbx_description
1 polymer ?
#
loop_
_entity_poly.entity_id
_entity_poly.type
_entity_poly.pdbx_seq_one_letter_code
_entity_poly.pdbx_strand_id
1 'polypeptide(L)' 'MKMKTIEALVEGGKATAGPPLGPQLGPLGVNVQKIIDEINKKTDAFKGLQVPVKIKIDEKTKEFEIEVG' A
#
# COMPACT_ATOMS: atom_id res chain seq x y z
N MET A 1 -0.90 15.66 14.94
CA MET A 1 -0.51 15.29 13.56
C MET A 1 -1.52 14.26 13.09
N LYS A 2 -2.12 14.41 11.91
CA LYS A 2 -3.08 13.43 11.41
C LYS A 2 -2.34 12.45 10.51
N MET A 3 -1.99 11.31 11.08
CA MET A 3 -1.49 10.16 10.34
C MET A 3 -2.68 9.24 10.10
N LYS A 4 -2.89 8.87 8.83
CA LYS A 4 -3.96 7.98 8.42
C LYS A 4 -3.36 6.64 8.09
N THR A 5 -3.71 5.63 8.87
CA THR A 5 -3.28 4.25 8.62
C THR A 5 -4.35 3.55 7.81
N ILE A 6 -3.95 2.93 6.71
CA ILE A 6 -4.79 2.15 5.82
C ILE A 6 -4.24 0.73 5.81
N GLU A 7 -5.09 -0.24 6.13
CA GLU A 7 -4.77 -1.66 6.07
C GLU A 7 -5.43 -2.25 4.82
N ALA A 8 -4.67 -3.06 4.09
CA ALA A 8 -5.12 -3.63 2.85
C ALA A 8 -4.55 -5.04 2.66
N LEU A 9 -5.30 -5.90 1.98
CA LEU A 9 -4.85 -7.24 1.60
C LEU A 9 -4.49 -7.21 0.12
N VAL A 10 -3.25 -7.60 -0.20
CA VAL A 10 -2.75 -7.63 -1.57
C VAL A 10 -2.17 -9.00 -1.86
N GLU A 11 -2.30 -9.46 -3.10
CA GLU A 11 -1.61 -10.67 -3.54
C GLU A 11 -0.11 -10.38 -3.68
N GLY A 12 0.71 -11.14 -2.96
CA GLY A 12 2.16 -11.02 -3.03
C GLY A 12 2.66 -11.21 -4.45
N GLY A 13 3.60 -10.37 -4.86
CA GLY A 13 4.17 -10.36 -6.21
C GLY A 13 3.18 -10.03 -7.35
N LYS A 14 1.92 -9.69 -7.03
CA LYS A 14 0.88 -9.31 -8.00
C LYS A 14 -0.11 -8.28 -7.45
N ALA A 15 0.33 -7.41 -6.54
CA ALA A 15 -0.44 -6.29 -6.04
C ALA A 15 -0.84 -5.37 -7.22
N THR A 16 -2.06 -4.84 -7.19
CA THR A 16 -2.60 -3.96 -8.24
C THR A 16 -3.26 -2.72 -7.64
N ALA A 17 -3.49 -1.70 -8.48
CA ALA A 17 -4.17 -0.46 -8.09
C ALA A 17 -5.69 -0.61 -7.91
N GLY A 18 -6.18 -1.85 -7.93
CA GLY A 18 -7.57 -2.18 -7.68
C GLY A 18 -8.00 -1.95 -6.22
N PRO A 19 -9.27 -2.26 -5.90
CA PRO A 19 -9.70 -2.41 -4.51
C PRO A 19 -8.82 -3.49 -3.87
N PRO A 20 -8.08 -3.24 -2.76
CA PRO A 20 -8.39 -2.40 -1.59
C PRO A 20 -7.56 -1.12 -1.41
N LEU A 21 -6.62 -0.84 -2.31
CA LEU A 21 -5.68 0.28 -2.21
C LEU A 21 -6.14 1.53 -2.97
N GLY A 22 -6.69 1.35 -4.18
CA GLY A 22 -7.09 2.47 -5.05
C GLY A 22 -8.04 3.48 -4.39
N PRO A 23 -9.18 3.06 -3.80
CA PRO A 23 -10.17 3.99 -3.23
C PRO A 23 -9.67 4.76 -1.99
N GLN A 24 -8.78 4.15 -1.21
CA GLN A 24 -8.29 4.75 0.03
C GLN A 24 -7.11 5.70 -0.20
N LEU A 25 -6.26 5.38 -1.18
CA LEU A 25 -5.07 6.16 -1.54
C LEU A 25 -5.36 7.27 -2.55
N GLY A 26 -6.36 7.10 -3.43
CA GLY A 26 -6.78 8.09 -4.42
C GLY A 26 -7.03 9.49 -3.86
N PRO A 27 -7.86 9.68 -2.81
CA PRO A 27 -8.13 11.00 -2.24
C PRO A 27 -6.96 11.59 -1.45
N LEU A 28 -5.93 10.79 -1.13
CA LEU A 28 -4.77 11.22 -0.36
C LEU A 28 -3.66 11.81 -1.27
N GLY A 29 -3.79 11.69 -2.60
CA GLY A 29 -2.80 12.20 -3.53
C GLY A 29 -1.44 11.50 -3.46
N VAL A 30 -1.41 10.28 -2.91
CA VAL A 30 -0.21 9.45 -2.83
C VAL A 30 -0.05 8.62 -4.10
N ASN A 31 1.18 8.24 -4.40
CA ASN A 31 1.49 7.53 -5.64
C ASN A 31 1.23 6.02 -5.49
N VAL A 32 -0.01 5.61 -5.80
CA VAL A 32 -0.47 4.22 -5.69
C VAL A 32 0.42 3.24 -6.45
N GLN A 33 0.86 3.61 -7.65
CA GLN A 33 1.74 2.79 -8.48
C GLN A 33 3.05 2.49 -7.77
N LYS A 34 3.66 3.52 -7.16
CA LYS A 34 4.91 3.39 -6.41
C LYS A 34 4.76 2.50 -5.17
N ILE A 35 3.61 2.58 -4.49
CA ILE A 35 3.29 1.72 -3.35
C ILE A 35 3.20 0.26 -3.79
N ILE A 36 2.53 0.00 -4.91
CA ILE A 36 2.39 -1.34 -5.47
C ILE A 36 3.72 -1.93 -5.90
N ASP A 37 4.59 -1.15 -6.55
CA ASP A 37 5.92 -1.61 -6.96
C ASP A 37 6.79 -1.96 -5.75
N GLU A 38 6.78 -1.14 -4.70
CA GLU A 38 7.45 -1.42 -3.41
C GLU A 38 6.90 -2.69 -2.75
N ILE A 39 5.57 -2.81 -2.68
CA ILE A 39 4.90 -3.99 -2.13
C ILE A 39 5.29 -5.22 -2.95
N ASN A 40 5.17 -5.20 -4.28
CA ASN A 40 5.50 -6.33 -5.13
C ASN A 40 6.96 -6.73 -4.98
N LYS A 41 7.87 -5.77 -4.84
CA LYS A 41 9.29 -6.05 -4.61
C LYS A 41 9.55 -6.68 -3.24
N LYS A 42 8.88 -6.22 -2.19
CA LYS A 42 8.99 -6.80 -0.83
C LYS A 42 8.23 -8.13 -0.68
N THR A 43 7.14 -8.28 -1.42
CA THR A 43 6.27 -9.45 -1.40
C THR A 43 6.55 -10.45 -2.52
N ASP A 44 7.63 -10.26 -3.29
CA ASP A 44 8.02 -11.15 -4.38
C ASP A 44 8.28 -12.58 -3.87
N ALA A 45 8.82 -12.70 -2.65
CA ALA A 45 8.99 -13.98 -1.96
C ALA A 45 7.66 -14.64 -1.55
N PHE A 46 6.58 -13.87 -1.45
CA PHE A 46 5.24 -14.31 -1.06
C PHE A 46 4.30 -14.40 -2.26
N LYS A 47 4.87 -14.60 -3.46
CA LYS A 47 4.11 -14.63 -4.71
C LYS A 47 3.03 -15.71 -4.68
N GLY A 48 1.77 -15.29 -4.84
CA GLY A 48 0.61 -16.17 -4.79
C GLY A 48 -0.02 -16.36 -3.40
N LEU A 49 0.47 -15.65 -2.38
CA LEU A 49 -0.16 -15.57 -1.06
C LEU A 49 -0.78 -14.18 -0.84
N GLN A 50 -1.83 -14.09 -0.04
CA GLN A 50 -2.36 -12.80 0.40
C GLN A 50 -1.50 -12.25 1.53
N VAL A 51 -0.88 -11.11 1.30
CA VAL A 51 -0.03 -10.43 2.26
C VAL A 51 -0.75 -9.20 2.79
N PRO A 52 -0.91 -9.07 4.12
CA PRO A 52 -1.44 -7.85 4.72
C PRO A 52 -0.39 -6.74 4.65
N VAL A 53 -0.80 -5.58 4.14
CA VAL A 53 0.02 -4.38 4.09
C VAL A 53 -0.63 -3.27 4.89
N LYS A 54 0.18 -2.52 5.63
CA LYS A 54 -0.22 -1.31 6.33
C LYS A 54 0.47 -0.12 5.70
N ILE A 55 -0.32 0.89 5.36
CA ILE A 55 0.13 2.10 4.71
C ILE A 55 -0.20 3.27 5.63
N LYS A 56 0.81 3.88 6.23
CA LYS A 56 0.64 5.10 7.03
C LYS A 56 0.87 6.29 6.14
N ILE A 57 -0.07 7.23 6.10
CA ILE A 57 0.01 8.44 5.29
C ILE A 57 -0.06 9.66 6.18
N ASP A 58 0.87 10.57 6.01
CA ASP A 58 0.81 11.88 6.63
C ASP A 58 0.01 12.83 5.72
N GLU A 59 -1.13 13.32 6.21
CA GLU A 59 -1.99 14.24 5.44
C GLU A 59 -1.33 15.61 5.19
N LYS A 60 -0.26 15.96 5.92
CA LYS A 60 0.46 17.24 5.77
C LYS A 60 1.66 17.11 4.85
N THR A 61 2.51 16.11 5.05
CA THR A 61 3.75 15.96 4.26
C THR A 61 3.53 15.14 2.99
N LYS A 62 2.37 14.46 2.88
CA LYS A 62 2.07 13.49 1.82
C LYS A 62 3.06 12.32 1.79
N GLU A 63 3.83 12.15 2.87
CA GLU A 63 4.68 10.98 3.04
C GLU A 63 3.81 9.76 3.31
N PHE A 64 4.27 8.64 2.78
CA PHE A 64 3.64 7.35 2.99
C PHE A 64 4.71 6.34 3.45
N GLU A 65 4.37 5.53 4.43
CA GLU A 65 5.20 4.44 4.95
C GLU A 65 4.45 3.12 4.72
N ILE A 66 5.16 2.13 4.17
CA ILE A 66 4.60 0.82 3.84
C ILE A 66 5.23 -0.22 4.76
N GLU A 67 4.40 -0.84 5.58
CA GLU A 67 4.74 -2.01 6.38
C GLU A 67 4.08 -3.25 5.77
N VAL A 68 4.89 -4.27 5.54
CA VAL A 68 4.45 -5.58 5.06
C VAL A 68 4.50 -6.52 6.26
N GLY A 69 3.38 -7.18 6.56
CA GLY A 69 3.24 -8.13 7.66
C GLY A 69 3.38 -9.58 7.26
#